data_AF-A0A965RQ68-F1
#
_entry.id   AF-A0A965RQ68-F1
#
_cell.length_a   1.000
_cell.length_b   1.000
_cell.length_c   1.000
_cell.angle_alpha   90.00
_cell.angle_beta   90.00
_cell.angle_gamma   90.00
#
_symmetry.space_group_name_H-M   'P 1'
#
loop_
_entity.id
_entity.type
_entity.pdbx_description
1 polymer ?
#
loop_
_entity_poly.entity_id
_entity_poly.type
_entity_poly.pdbx_seq_one_letter_code
_entity_poly.pdbx_strand_id
1 'polypeptide(L)'
;MTPPEKRADERKRLVRLISYIHGKGMTVGIRPIFFVVDENGHTPYVETLPDGKKKEWWHGNIQPENPNAWFESFKTYLDLYLPISSQTGVEEFTIGAELYSMTVGIEDQWKANPHGFPAQWVRLLAHARTKLPPTTRVMYDINFTDDKIISSESGIEEYGGELARWRYRIVDLANRTDPIEKEVWKNLVEFWKGLDAVGVDMYRSLATENQKVSSRFNELVLDLKQAADRYASQLDNALFEIEAVSKKPQVVILKEIGFRSVERGYVNPFRYVGEDRGTVSLTDQAAAYEALFQAFWGPKWDWFRGIVLWDVSINPALHGPKDAGFSFLGKPQTEEIVSRYYGEN
;
A
#
# COMPACT_ATOMS: atom_id res chain seq x y z
N MET A 1 6.99 -12.46 14.72
CA MET A 1 5.61 -12.78 15.17
C MET A 1 5.52 -12.69 16.69
N THR A 2 4.40 -12.26 17.23
CA THR A 2 4.15 -12.29 18.69
C THR A 2 4.36 -13.72 19.23
N PRO A 3 5.21 -13.91 20.25
CA PRO A 3 5.47 -15.23 20.85
C PRO A 3 4.16 -15.91 21.28
N PRO A 4 4.01 -17.24 21.11
CA PRO A 4 2.76 -17.95 21.39
C PRO A 4 2.12 -17.61 22.74
N GLU A 5 2.92 -17.48 23.79
CA GLU A 5 2.49 -17.16 25.16
C GLU A 5 1.93 -15.74 25.31
N LYS A 6 2.27 -14.81 24.40
CA LYS A 6 1.79 -13.42 24.41
C LYS A 6 0.58 -13.19 23.50
N ARG A 7 0.25 -14.14 22.62
CA ARG A 7 -0.84 -13.98 21.61
C ARG A 7 -2.22 -13.80 22.24
N ALA A 8 -2.48 -14.44 23.38
CA ALA A 8 -3.77 -14.28 24.07
C ALA A 8 -3.96 -12.86 24.61
N ASP A 9 -2.89 -12.23 25.10
CA ASP A 9 -2.93 -10.85 25.59
C ASP A 9 -3.03 -9.84 24.43
N GLU A 10 -2.26 -10.04 23.36
CA GLU A 10 -2.40 -9.28 22.11
C GLU A 10 -3.83 -9.30 21.58
N ARG A 11 -4.45 -10.48 21.49
CA ARG A 11 -5.84 -10.63 21.08
C ARG A 11 -6.78 -9.80 21.94
N LYS A 12 -6.67 -9.89 23.27
CA LYS A 12 -7.51 -9.11 24.20
C LYS A 12 -7.34 -7.61 24.00
N ARG A 13 -6.11 -7.14 23.79
CA ARG A 13 -5.81 -5.73 23.56
C ARG A 13 -6.40 -5.23 22.24
N LEU A 14 -6.29 -6.01 21.17
CA LEU A 14 -6.90 -5.69 19.87
C LEU A 14 -8.42 -5.63 19.98
N VAL A 15 -9.07 -6.65 20.55
CA VAL A 15 -10.53 -6.66 20.73
C VAL A 15 -11.01 -5.43 21.51
N ARG A 16 -10.31 -5.08 22.61
CA ARG A 16 -10.64 -3.89 23.41
C ARG A 16 -10.49 -2.60 22.61
N LEU A 17 -9.42 -2.46 21.84
CA LEU A 17 -9.18 -1.28 21.01
C LEU A 17 -10.25 -1.14 19.93
N ILE A 18 -10.56 -2.23 19.22
CA ILE A 18 -11.60 -2.25 18.18
C ILE A 18 -12.97 -1.88 18.78
N SER A 19 -13.32 -2.47 19.93
CA SER A 19 -14.57 -2.15 20.63
C SER A 19 -14.64 -0.67 21.03
N TYR A 20 -13.51 -0.09 21.47
CA TYR A 20 -13.44 1.34 21.77
C TYR A 20 -13.66 2.20 20.52
N ILE A 21 -13.02 1.86 19.40
CA ILE A 21 -13.15 2.59 18.12
C ILE A 21 -14.60 2.53 17.61
N HIS A 22 -15.21 1.34 17.60
CA HIS A 22 -16.63 1.19 17.26
C HIS A 22 -17.54 1.98 18.22
N GLY A 23 -17.21 2.01 19.51
CA GLY A 23 -17.92 2.84 20.51
C GLY A 23 -17.79 4.35 20.27
N LYS A 24 -16.86 4.80 19.42
CA LYS A 24 -16.75 6.18 18.92
C LYS A 24 -17.47 6.41 17.59
N GLY A 25 -18.17 5.40 17.06
CA GLY A 25 -18.86 5.48 15.77
C GLY A 25 -17.94 5.40 14.56
N MET A 26 -16.69 4.96 14.73
CA MET A 26 -15.71 4.79 13.66
C MET A 26 -15.66 3.33 13.20
N THR A 27 -15.34 3.12 11.93
CA THR A 27 -15.06 1.80 11.35
C THR A 27 -13.61 1.38 11.59
N VAL A 28 -13.32 0.09 11.47
CA VAL A 28 -11.99 -0.49 11.63
C VAL A 28 -11.61 -1.33 10.42
N GLY A 29 -10.39 -1.11 9.93
CA GLY A 29 -9.69 -2.04 9.05
C GLY A 29 -8.54 -2.72 9.79
N ILE A 30 -8.38 -4.03 9.58
CA ILE A 30 -7.20 -4.77 10.04
C ILE A 30 -6.31 -5.06 8.84
N ARG A 31 -5.06 -4.58 8.91
CA ARG A 31 -4.04 -4.76 7.88
C ARG A 31 -2.79 -5.39 8.50
N PRO A 32 -2.66 -6.73 8.50
CA PRO A 32 -1.47 -7.41 8.98
C PRO A 32 -0.33 -7.29 7.96
N ILE A 33 0.76 -6.62 8.34
CA ILE A 33 2.01 -6.55 7.57
C ILE A 33 3.18 -7.17 8.34
N PHE A 34 4.24 -7.55 7.64
CA PHE A 34 5.45 -8.10 8.24
C PHE A 34 6.70 -7.50 7.59
N PHE A 35 7.73 -7.31 8.40
CA PHE A 35 9.05 -6.88 7.92
C PHE A 35 9.96 -8.07 7.68
N VAL A 36 10.94 -7.88 6.80
CA VAL A 36 12.06 -8.80 6.62
C VAL A 36 13.18 -8.36 7.56
N VAL A 37 13.77 -9.33 8.25
CA VAL A 37 14.86 -9.12 9.20
C VAL A 37 16.03 -10.04 8.89
N ASP A 38 17.23 -9.63 9.29
CA ASP A 38 18.41 -10.50 9.28
C ASP A 38 18.30 -11.61 10.35
N GLU A 39 19.30 -12.50 10.40
CA GLU A 39 19.39 -13.58 11.39
C GLU A 39 19.38 -13.12 12.86
N ASN A 40 19.71 -11.84 13.10
CA ASN A 40 19.75 -11.22 14.42
C ASN A 40 18.47 -10.41 14.72
N GLY A 41 17.52 -10.34 13.79
CA GLY A 41 16.27 -9.59 13.94
C GLY A 41 16.36 -8.11 13.56
N HIS A 42 17.42 -7.65 12.89
CA HIS A 42 17.55 -6.26 12.44
C HIS A 42 16.84 -6.00 11.12
N THR A 43 16.32 -4.78 10.98
CA THR A 43 15.71 -4.27 9.75
C THR A 43 16.23 -2.83 9.49
N PRO A 44 16.46 -2.42 8.23
CA PRO A 44 16.28 -3.19 7.00
C PRO A 44 17.32 -4.31 6.85
N TYR A 45 16.91 -5.44 6.26
CA TYR A 45 17.85 -6.52 5.91
C TYR A 45 18.52 -6.18 4.58
N VAL A 46 19.85 -5.99 4.59
CA VAL A 46 20.62 -5.67 3.39
C VAL A 46 21.67 -6.75 3.14
N GLU A 47 21.66 -7.31 1.94
CA GLU A 47 22.62 -8.31 1.48
C GLU A 47 23.59 -7.70 0.46
N THR A 48 24.87 -8.09 0.51
CA THR A 48 25.83 -7.80 -0.57
C THR A 48 25.84 -8.96 -1.55
N LEU A 49 25.40 -8.72 -2.78
CA LEU A 49 25.35 -9.70 -3.85
C LEU A 49 26.76 -10.06 -4.38
N PRO A 50 26.93 -11.18 -5.10
CA PRO A 50 28.24 -11.58 -5.65
C PRO A 50 28.90 -10.55 -6.57
N ASP A 51 28.13 -9.66 -7.20
CA ASP A 51 28.62 -8.55 -8.04
C ASP A 51 28.98 -7.28 -7.23
N GLY A 52 28.91 -7.35 -5.90
CA GLY A 52 29.22 -6.25 -4.99
C GLY A 52 28.08 -5.26 -4.79
N LYS A 53 26.94 -5.41 -5.47
CA LYS A 53 25.77 -4.54 -5.24
C LYS A 53 25.09 -4.87 -3.93
N LYS A 54 24.55 -3.84 -3.27
CA LYS A 54 23.69 -4.02 -2.10
C LYS A 54 22.25 -4.21 -2.53
N LYS A 55 21.59 -5.21 -1.96
CA LYS A 55 20.15 -5.45 -2.13
C LYS A 55 19.48 -5.33 -0.77
N GLU A 56 18.49 -4.46 -0.69
CA GLU A 56 17.58 -4.41 0.46
C GLU A 56 16.45 -5.41 0.25
N TRP A 57 16.25 -6.26 1.24
CA TRP A 57 15.18 -7.25 1.28
C TRP A 57 14.02 -6.74 2.12
N TRP A 58 12.84 -6.76 1.54
CA TRP A 58 11.59 -6.37 2.17
C TRP A 58 10.46 -7.21 1.58
N HIS A 59 9.26 -7.16 2.17
CA HIS A 59 8.19 -8.12 1.84
C HIS A 59 7.82 -8.12 0.35
N GLY A 60 7.94 -6.98 -0.36
CA GLY A 60 7.68 -6.90 -1.79
C GLY A 60 8.60 -7.72 -2.68
N ASN A 61 9.84 -7.97 -2.27
CA ASN A 61 10.86 -8.61 -3.10
C ASN A 61 11.40 -9.95 -2.56
N ILE A 62 10.71 -10.56 -1.60
CA ILE A 62 11.10 -11.85 -1.02
C ILE A 62 11.11 -12.98 -2.08
N GLN A 63 12.03 -13.92 -1.90
CA GLN A 63 12.19 -15.07 -2.79
C GLN A 63 12.42 -16.34 -1.96
N PRO A 64 11.40 -16.84 -1.24
CA PRO A 64 11.56 -18.02 -0.38
C PRO A 64 11.98 -19.24 -1.21
N GLU A 65 12.92 -20.03 -0.69
CA GLU A 65 13.38 -21.28 -1.31
C GLU A 65 12.22 -22.27 -1.52
N ASN A 66 11.27 -22.29 -0.57
CA ASN A 66 10.05 -23.09 -0.67
C ASN A 66 8.81 -22.18 -0.57
N PRO A 67 8.28 -21.71 -1.72
CA PRO A 67 7.10 -20.85 -1.76
C PRO A 67 5.87 -21.48 -1.10
N ASN A 68 5.65 -22.78 -1.26
CA ASN A 68 4.51 -23.46 -0.65
C ASN A 68 4.59 -23.44 0.89
N ALA A 69 5.75 -23.75 1.47
CA ALA A 69 5.95 -23.66 2.91
C ALA A 69 5.81 -22.23 3.44
N TRP A 70 6.22 -21.24 2.64
CA TRP A 70 5.99 -19.83 2.95
C TRP A 70 4.51 -19.48 2.99
N PHE A 71 3.71 -19.92 1.99
CA PHE A 71 2.26 -19.66 1.97
C PHE A 71 1.52 -20.34 3.14
N GLU A 72 1.90 -21.55 3.55
CA GLU A 72 1.34 -22.19 4.75
C GLU A 72 1.64 -21.39 6.02
N SER A 73 2.86 -20.85 6.12
CA SER A 73 3.26 -19.97 7.23
C SER A 73 2.51 -18.64 7.20
N PHE A 74 2.35 -18.05 6.02
CA PHE A 74 1.62 -16.80 5.83
C PHE A 74 0.12 -16.96 6.13
N LYS A 75 -0.49 -18.07 5.71
CA LYS A 75 -1.86 -18.43 6.11
C LYS A 75 -1.99 -18.54 7.63
N THR A 76 -1.04 -19.21 8.29
CA THR A 76 -1.01 -19.33 9.76
C THR A 76 -0.88 -17.96 10.44
N TYR A 77 -0.12 -17.04 9.85
CA TYR A 77 -0.03 -15.66 10.30
C TYR A 77 -1.36 -14.91 10.17
N LEU A 78 -2.05 -15.00 9.03
CA LEU A 78 -3.39 -14.42 8.86
C LEU A 78 -4.43 -15.02 9.83
N ASP A 79 -4.33 -16.32 10.11
CA ASP A 79 -5.19 -17.03 11.07
C ASP A 79 -5.06 -16.53 12.53
N LEU A 80 -4.05 -15.71 12.84
CA LEU A 80 -3.97 -15.00 14.11
C LEU A 80 -4.99 -13.85 14.21
N TYR A 81 -5.29 -13.21 13.08
CA TYR A 81 -6.11 -12.00 13.00
C TYR A 81 -7.52 -12.27 12.49
N LEU A 82 -7.72 -13.23 11.58
CA LEU A 82 -9.05 -13.57 11.05
C LEU A 82 -10.12 -13.84 12.14
N PRO A 83 -9.83 -14.57 13.23
CA PRO A 83 -10.80 -14.76 14.31
C PRO A 83 -11.12 -13.46 15.06
N ILE A 84 -10.15 -12.55 15.18
CA ILE A 84 -10.34 -11.24 15.81
C ILE A 84 -11.30 -10.43 14.96
N SER A 85 -10.98 -10.29 13.67
CA SER A 85 -11.79 -9.60 12.66
C SER A 85 -13.23 -10.11 12.65
N SER A 86 -13.41 -11.43 12.65
CA SER A 86 -14.71 -12.09 12.65
C SER A 86 -15.50 -11.79 13.93
N GLN A 87 -14.86 -11.91 15.09
CA GLN A 87 -15.51 -11.70 16.38
C GLN A 87 -15.91 -10.23 16.61
N THR A 88 -15.10 -9.28 16.15
CA THR A 88 -15.35 -7.86 16.37
C THR A 88 -16.13 -7.19 15.24
N GLY A 89 -16.35 -7.89 14.13
CA GLY A 89 -17.12 -7.39 12.99
C GLY A 89 -16.45 -6.21 12.29
N VAL A 90 -15.13 -6.25 12.10
CA VAL A 90 -14.41 -5.18 11.39
C VAL A 90 -14.91 -5.02 9.96
N GLU A 91 -14.95 -3.79 9.47
CA GLU A 91 -15.45 -3.45 8.14
C GLU A 91 -14.47 -3.81 7.04
N GLU A 92 -13.17 -3.89 7.34
CA GLU A 92 -12.14 -4.19 6.35
C GLU A 92 -11.07 -5.15 6.86
N PHE A 93 -10.59 -6.01 5.97
CA PHE A 93 -9.47 -6.90 6.21
C PHE A 93 -8.57 -6.98 4.98
N THR A 94 -7.32 -6.53 5.11
CA THR A 94 -6.31 -6.67 4.07
C THR A 94 -5.62 -8.04 4.22
N ILE A 95 -5.70 -8.89 3.19
CA ILE A 95 -5.09 -10.23 3.20
C ILE A 95 -3.61 -10.23 2.81
N GLY A 96 -3.11 -9.13 2.25
CA GLY A 96 -1.72 -8.93 1.89
C GLY A 96 -1.49 -7.50 1.40
N ALA A 97 -0.29 -6.97 1.64
CA ALA A 97 0.08 -5.63 1.23
C ALA A 97 1.49 -5.64 0.62
N GLU A 98 1.63 -5.10 -0.59
CA GLU A 98 2.90 -4.90 -1.29
C GLU A 98 3.73 -6.20 -1.38
N LEU A 99 3.11 -7.31 -1.80
CA LEU A 99 3.72 -8.64 -1.90
C LEU A 99 3.93 -9.04 -3.37
N TYR A 100 4.34 -8.09 -4.21
CA TYR A 100 4.36 -8.27 -5.67
C TYR A 100 5.22 -9.43 -6.16
N SER A 101 6.36 -9.75 -5.51
CA SER A 101 7.12 -10.97 -5.82
C SER A 101 6.34 -12.27 -5.64
N MET A 102 5.38 -12.27 -4.70
CA MET A 102 4.54 -13.42 -4.38
C MET A 102 3.16 -13.37 -5.05
N THR A 103 2.70 -12.21 -5.56
CA THR A 103 1.45 -12.06 -6.33
C THR A 103 1.69 -12.02 -7.83
N VAL A 104 2.07 -10.85 -8.38
CA VAL A 104 2.21 -10.55 -9.81
C VAL A 104 3.59 -10.90 -10.40
N GLY A 105 4.51 -11.36 -9.55
CA GLY A 105 5.85 -11.78 -9.89
C GLY A 105 6.84 -10.64 -10.06
N ILE A 106 8.11 -11.01 -10.26
CA ILE A 106 9.24 -10.12 -10.52
C ILE A 106 10.15 -10.78 -11.55
N GLU A 107 9.70 -10.85 -12.80
CA GLU A 107 10.35 -11.60 -13.87
C GLU A 107 11.81 -11.18 -14.11
N ASP A 108 12.15 -9.93 -13.81
CA ASP A 108 13.48 -9.36 -13.92
C ASP A 108 14.42 -9.84 -12.80
N GLN A 109 13.87 -10.22 -11.64
CA GLN A 109 14.63 -10.53 -10.42
C GLN A 109 14.52 -11.99 -9.95
N TRP A 110 13.44 -12.71 -10.30
CA TRP A 110 13.22 -14.09 -9.86
C TRP A 110 12.82 -15.00 -11.03
N LYS A 111 13.83 -15.44 -11.80
CA LYS A 111 13.64 -16.24 -13.01
C LYS A 111 12.96 -17.60 -12.78
N ALA A 112 13.12 -18.17 -11.58
CA ALA A 112 12.48 -19.44 -11.23
C ALA A 112 10.96 -19.31 -11.04
N ASN A 113 10.47 -18.13 -10.63
CA ASN A 113 9.04 -17.87 -10.40
C ASN A 113 8.66 -16.47 -10.95
N PRO A 114 8.72 -16.26 -12.28
CA PRO A 114 8.64 -14.94 -12.88
C PRO A 114 7.26 -14.28 -12.74
N HIS A 115 6.21 -15.07 -12.54
CA HIS A 115 4.82 -14.61 -12.53
C HIS A 115 4.14 -14.66 -11.15
N GLY A 116 4.91 -14.92 -10.08
CA GLY A 116 4.37 -15.05 -8.73
C GLY A 116 3.46 -16.26 -8.56
N PHE A 117 2.55 -16.20 -7.59
CA PHE A 117 1.75 -17.36 -7.17
C PHE A 117 0.24 -17.03 -7.04
N PRO A 118 -0.43 -16.50 -8.07
CA PRO A 118 -1.82 -16.06 -7.97
C PRO A 118 -2.80 -17.16 -7.52
N ALA A 119 -2.55 -18.43 -7.87
CA ALA A 119 -3.37 -19.56 -7.39
C ALA A 119 -3.36 -19.71 -5.86
N GLN A 120 -2.23 -19.39 -5.20
CA GLN A 120 -2.16 -19.40 -3.73
C GLN A 120 -2.95 -18.23 -3.13
N TRP A 121 -2.96 -17.08 -3.80
CA TRP A 121 -3.76 -15.93 -3.40
C TRP A 121 -5.27 -16.16 -3.54
N VAL A 122 -5.72 -16.84 -4.60
CA VAL A 122 -7.11 -17.31 -4.72
C VAL A 122 -7.48 -18.20 -3.52
N ARG A 123 -6.61 -19.14 -3.14
CA ARG A 123 -6.82 -20.02 -1.97
C ARG A 123 -6.87 -19.24 -0.65
N LEU A 124 -5.96 -18.28 -0.44
CA LEU A 124 -5.95 -17.43 0.76
C LEU A 124 -7.21 -16.59 0.86
N LEU A 125 -7.64 -15.98 -0.26
CA LEU A 125 -8.87 -15.20 -0.32
C LEU A 125 -10.08 -16.07 0.02
N ALA A 126 -10.22 -17.24 -0.61
CA ALA A 126 -11.29 -18.18 -0.30
C ALA A 126 -11.27 -18.58 1.20
N HIS A 127 -10.09 -18.88 1.74
CA HIS A 127 -9.92 -19.21 3.17
C HIS A 127 -10.38 -18.05 4.07
N ALA A 128 -9.94 -16.81 3.81
CA ALA A 128 -10.37 -15.63 4.56
C ALA A 128 -11.89 -15.45 4.51
N ARG A 129 -12.52 -15.65 3.34
CA ARG A 129 -13.99 -15.60 3.19
C ARG A 129 -14.74 -16.65 4.00
N THR A 130 -14.15 -17.81 4.27
CA THR A 130 -14.78 -18.81 5.16
C THR A 130 -14.79 -18.39 6.63
N LYS A 131 -13.95 -17.41 7.01
CA LYS A 131 -13.77 -16.96 8.39
C LYS A 131 -14.42 -15.62 8.67
N LEU A 132 -14.54 -14.77 7.66
CA LEU A 132 -15.03 -13.40 7.79
C LEU A 132 -16.52 -13.30 7.45
N PRO A 133 -17.27 -12.42 8.14
CA PRO A 133 -18.63 -12.09 7.76
C PRO A 133 -18.71 -11.52 6.32
N PRO A 134 -19.83 -11.72 5.60
CA PRO A 134 -20.01 -11.13 4.26
C PRO A 134 -19.96 -9.59 4.25
N THR A 135 -20.14 -8.94 5.40
CA THR A 135 -20.06 -7.49 5.56
C THR A 135 -18.63 -6.96 5.63
N THR A 136 -17.64 -7.81 5.92
CA THR A 136 -16.23 -7.40 5.95
C THR A 136 -15.69 -7.35 4.53
N ARG A 137 -15.23 -6.17 4.11
CA ARG A 137 -14.53 -6.00 2.84
C ARG A 137 -13.16 -6.67 2.90
N VAL A 138 -12.91 -7.61 2.02
CA VAL A 138 -11.60 -8.27 1.90
C VAL A 138 -10.81 -7.65 0.76
N MET A 139 -9.60 -7.19 1.08
CA MET A 139 -8.78 -6.35 0.21
C MET A 139 -7.37 -6.92 0.07
N TYR A 140 -6.69 -6.52 -1.01
CA TYR A 140 -5.25 -6.62 -1.14
C TYR A 140 -4.72 -5.23 -1.47
N ASP A 141 -3.62 -4.85 -0.85
CA ASP A 141 -3.08 -3.50 -0.95
C ASP A 141 -1.84 -3.54 -1.86
N ILE A 142 -1.90 -2.83 -2.99
CA ILE A 142 -0.82 -2.76 -3.97
C ILE A 142 0.06 -1.55 -3.68
N ASN A 143 1.37 -1.65 -3.92
CA ASN A 143 2.19 -0.45 -3.93
C ASN A 143 2.01 0.35 -5.24
N PHE A 144 2.09 1.67 -5.14
CA PHE A 144 2.14 2.58 -6.27
C PHE A 144 3.28 3.57 -6.05
N THR A 145 4.46 3.24 -6.59
CA THR A 145 5.73 3.91 -6.31
C THR A 145 6.35 4.50 -7.57
N ASP A 146 7.48 5.20 -7.42
CA ASP A 146 8.32 5.63 -8.54
C ASP A 146 9.21 4.51 -9.10
N ASP A 147 9.00 3.26 -8.66
CA ASP A 147 9.66 2.11 -9.25
C ASP A 147 9.17 1.89 -10.68
N LYS A 148 10.11 1.48 -11.52
CA LYS A 148 9.88 1.18 -12.92
C LYS A 148 9.76 -0.33 -13.11
N ILE A 149 8.74 -0.76 -13.85
CA ILE A 149 8.69 -2.11 -14.40
C ILE A 149 9.41 -2.12 -15.75
N ILE A 150 10.22 -3.15 -15.98
CA ILE A 150 10.78 -3.47 -17.29
C ILE A 150 10.34 -4.89 -17.60
N SER A 151 9.37 -5.04 -18.50
CA SER A 151 9.01 -6.37 -18.97
C SER A 151 10.15 -6.92 -19.80
N SER A 152 10.77 -8.02 -19.36
CA SER A 152 11.79 -8.71 -20.15
C SER A 152 11.24 -9.35 -21.42
N GLU A 153 9.91 -9.46 -21.54
CA GLU A 153 9.25 -10.13 -22.65
C GLU A 153 8.73 -9.15 -23.71
N SER A 154 8.13 -8.04 -23.29
CA SER A 154 7.60 -7.02 -24.22
C SER A 154 8.51 -5.80 -24.37
N GLY A 155 9.51 -5.63 -23.49
CA GLY A 155 10.33 -4.43 -23.42
C GLY A 155 9.58 -3.19 -22.92
N ILE A 156 8.34 -3.36 -22.44
CA ILE A 156 7.53 -2.27 -21.90
C ILE A 156 8.19 -1.75 -20.62
N GLU A 157 8.27 -0.42 -20.57
CA GLU A 157 8.88 0.34 -19.50
C GLU A 157 7.85 1.32 -18.94
N GLU A 158 7.37 1.07 -17.71
CA GLU A 158 6.34 1.89 -17.09
C GLU A 158 6.66 2.16 -15.61
N TYR A 159 6.40 3.39 -15.15
CA TYR A 159 6.49 3.75 -13.73
C TYR A 159 5.21 3.41 -13.01
N GLY A 160 5.29 3.05 -11.73
CA GLY A 160 4.11 2.79 -10.91
C GLY A 160 4.20 1.53 -10.06
N GLY A 161 5.40 0.93 -9.94
CA GLY A 161 5.64 -0.22 -9.09
C GLY A 161 4.72 -1.41 -9.40
N GLU A 162 4.08 -1.92 -8.36
CA GLU A 162 3.17 -3.05 -8.40
C GLU A 162 1.90 -2.74 -9.20
N LEU A 163 1.32 -1.53 -9.10
CA LEU A 163 0.15 -1.15 -9.90
C LEU A 163 0.39 -1.33 -11.41
N ALA A 164 1.50 -0.80 -11.91
CA ALA A 164 1.87 -0.95 -13.32
C ALA A 164 2.04 -2.42 -13.69
N ARG A 165 2.59 -3.24 -12.77
CA ARG A 165 2.73 -4.68 -12.97
C ARG A 165 1.38 -5.40 -13.00
N TRP A 166 0.43 -5.08 -12.12
CA TRP A 166 -0.94 -5.61 -12.17
C TRP A 166 -1.61 -5.32 -13.50
N ARG A 167 -1.55 -4.06 -13.94
CA ARG A 167 -2.10 -3.64 -15.23
C ARG A 167 -1.46 -4.43 -16.37
N TYR A 168 -0.13 -4.46 -16.45
CA TYR A 168 0.60 -5.21 -17.47
C TYR A 168 0.18 -6.68 -17.50
N ARG A 169 0.16 -7.33 -16.33
CA ARG A 169 -0.17 -8.76 -16.20
C ARG A 169 -1.60 -9.08 -16.60
N ILE A 170 -2.57 -8.27 -16.20
CA ILE A 170 -3.97 -8.53 -16.53
C ILE A 170 -4.26 -8.17 -17.98
N VAL A 171 -3.76 -7.02 -18.44
CA VAL A 171 -4.15 -6.41 -19.72
C VAL A 171 -3.31 -6.92 -20.88
N ASP A 172 -2.00 -6.64 -20.87
CA ASP A 172 -1.15 -6.94 -22.02
C ASP A 172 -0.92 -8.44 -22.20
N LEU A 173 -1.04 -9.21 -21.12
CA LEU A 173 -0.86 -10.66 -21.14
C LEU A 173 -2.18 -11.43 -21.21
N ALA A 174 -3.29 -10.79 -21.56
CA ALA A 174 -4.60 -11.46 -21.63
C ALA A 174 -4.67 -12.62 -22.64
N ASN A 175 -3.85 -12.58 -23.71
CA ASN A 175 -3.93 -13.50 -24.85
C ASN A 175 -2.83 -14.57 -24.85
N ARG A 176 -2.30 -14.98 -23.68
CA ARG A 176 -1.29 -16.03 -23.59
C ARG A 176 -1.79 -17.36 -24.17
N THR A 177 -0.95 -17.98 -24.99
CA THR A 177 -1.22 -19.29 -25.62
C THR A 177 -0.61 -20.45 -24.86
N ASP A 178 0.48 -20.23 -24.10
CA ASP A 178 1.05 -21.26 -23.23
C ASP A 178 0.03 -21.67 -22.15
N PRO A 179 -0.27 -22.97 -21.98
CA PRO A 179 -1.29 -23.42 -21.05
C PRO A 179 -0.98 -23.09 -19.57
N ILE A 180 0.29 -23.10 -19.18
CA ILE A 180 0.70 -22.84 -17.79
C ILE A 180 0.56 -21.34 -17.50
N GLU A 181 1.09 -20.49 -18.38
CA GLU A 181 0.96 -19.04 -18.24
C GLU A 181 -0.49 -18.57 -18.31
N LYS A 182 -1.30 -19.19 -19.18
CA LYS A 182 -2.73 -18.92 -19.25
C LYS A 182 -3.45 -19.26 -17.95
N GLU A 183 -3.04 -20.33 -17.27
CA GLU A 183 -3.63 -20.70 -15.98
C GLU A 183 -3.20 -19.73 -14.88
N VAL A 184 -1.94 -19.30 -14.86
CA VAL A 184 -1.45 -18.24 -13.96
C VAL A 184 -2.26 -16.95 -14.16
N TRP A 185 -2.45 -16.53 -15.41
CA TRP A 185 -3.25 -15.35 -15.75
C TRP A 185 -4.70 -15.46 -15.28
N LYS A 186 -5.35 -16.61 -15.50
CA LYS A 186 -6.73 -16.84 -15.01
C LYS A 186 -6.83 -16.71 -13.50
N ASN A 187 -5.90 -17.32 -12.77
CA ASN A 187 -5.86 -17.23 -11.31
C ASN A 187 -5.65 -15.78 -10.85
N LEU A 188 -4.85 -14.99 -11.57
CA LEU A 188 -4.63 -13.59 -11.26
C LEU A 188 -5.91 -12.76 -11.45
N VAL A 189 -6.63 -12.97 -12.55
CA VAL A 189 -7.93 -12.33 -12.82
C VAL A 189 -8.98 -12.80 -11.81
N GLU A 190 -9.01 -14.07 -11.47
CA GLU A 190 -9.91 -14.61 -10.44
C GLU A 190 -9.66 -13.96 -9.08
N PHE A 191 -8.40 -13.86 -8.67
CA PHE A 191 -8.02 -13.18 -7.45
C PHE A 191 -8.45 -11.71 -7.46
N TRP A 192 -8.09 -10.96 -8.52
CA TRP A 192 -8.50 -9.55 -8.67
C TRP A 192 -10.01 -9.38 -8.55
N LYS A 193 -10.79 -10.26 -9.18
CA LYS A 193 -12.26 -10.19 -9.17
C LYS A 193 -12.88 -10.53 -7.82
N GLY A 194 -12.20 -11.34 -7.01
CA GLY A 194 -12.68 -11.78 -5.70
C GLY A 194 -12.48 -10.77 -4.57
N LEU A 195 -11.65 -9.75 -4.79
CA LEU A 195 -11.47 -8.63 -3.85
C LEU A 195 -12.69 -7.71 -3.87
N ASP A 196 -13.08 -7.19 -2.71
CA ASP A 196 -14.19 -6.20 -2.62
C ASP A 196 -13.73 -4.78 -2.95
N ALA A 197 -12.45 -4.52 -2.71
CA ALA A 197 -11.77 -3.27 -2.98
C ALA A 197 -10.27 -3.54 -3.06
N VAL A 198 -9.53 -2.62 -3.68
CA VAL A 198 -8.07 -2.63 -3.74
C VAL A 198 -7.53 -1.50 -2.89
N GLY A 199 -6.59 -1.81 -1.99
CA GLY A 199 -5.83 -0.76 -1.32
C GLY A 199 -4.68 -0.29 -2.19
N VAL A 200 -4.32 0.98 -2.11
CA VAL A 200 -3.13 1.50 -2.81
C VAL A 200 -2.25 2.25 -1.82
N ASP A 201 -1.02 1.80 -1.68
CA ASP A 201 0.02 2.48 -0.91
C ASP A 201 0.77 3.45 -1.84
N MET A 202 0.45 4.73 -1.73
CA MET A 202 0.76 5.79 -2.70
C MET A 202 1.95 6.64 -2.25
N TYR A 203 3.15 6.07 -2.28
CA TYR A 203 4.39 6.80 -1.94
C TYR A 203 5.13 7.30 -3.17
N ARG A 204 4.45 8.08 -4.01
CA ARG A 204 5.08 8.74 -5.17
C ARG A 204 5.52 10.17 -4.85
N SER A 205 6.69 10.51 -5.36
CA SER A 205 7.31 11.82 -5.19
C SER A 205 6.50 12.90 -5.90
N LEU A 206 6.06 13.94 -5.20
CA LEU A 206 5.32 15.05 -5.85
C LEU A 206 6.23 16.07 -6.55
N ALA A 207 7.54 15.99 -6.29
CA ALA A 207 8.56 16.77 -6.98
C ALA A 207 9.88 16.00 -7.01
N THR A 208 10.77 16.35 -7.94
CA THR A 208 12.14 15.81 -7.97
C THR A 208 13.10 16.63 -7.10
N GLU A 209 14.23 16.05 -6.70
CA GLU A 209 15.25 16.70 -5.86
C GLU A 209 15.66 18.08 -6.41
N ASN A 210 15.87 18.19 -7.72
CA ASN A 210 16.35 19.41 -8.37
C ASN A 210 15.23 20.30 -8.93
N GLN A 211 13.96 19.93 -8.74
CA GLN A 211 12.83 20.73 -9.21
C GLN A 211 12.72 22.02 -8.40
N LYS A 212 12.74 23.15 -9.13
CA LYS A 212 12.39 24.46 -8.58
C LYS A 212 10.88 24.48 -8.33
N VAL A 213 10.50 24.82 -7.11
CA VAL A 213 9.11 24.96 -6.66
C VAL A 213 9.01 26.24 -5.84
N SER A 214 7.83 26.83 -5.78
CA SER A 214 7.61 28.02 -4.96
C SER A 214 7.66 27.70 -3.46
N SER A 215 8.08 28.65 -2.64
CA SER A 215 7.94 28.59 -1.17
C SER A 215 6.61 29.20 -0.68
N ARG A 216 5.84 29.81 -1.58
CA ARG A 216 4.51 30.35 -1.25
C ARG A 216 3.48 29.25 -1.35
N PHE A 217 2.70 29.06 -0.29
CA PHE A 217 1.76 27.95 -0.15
C PHE A 217 0.91 27.67 -1.40
N ASN A 218 0.16 28.66 -1.91
CA ASN A 218 -0.73 28.44 -3.06
C ASN A 218 0.02 28.05 -4.34
N GLU A 219 1.20 28.64 -4.57
CA GLU A 219 2.03 28.34 -5.74
C GLU A 219 2.68 26.94 -5.59
N LEU A 220 3.12 26.58 -4.37
CA LEU A 220 3.65 25.25 -4.06
C LEU A 220 2.58 24.17 -4.27
N VAL A 221 1.34 24.40 -3.83
CA VAL A 221 0.22 23.47 -4.08
C VAL A 221 0.06 23.22 -5.58
N LEU A 222 0.07 24.27 -6.40
CA LEU A 222 -0.03 24.12 -7.85
C LEU A 222 1.16 23.36 -8.47
N ASP A 223 2.37 23.59 -7.97
CA ASP A 223 3.57 22.87 -8.41
C ASP A 223 3.48 21.37 -8.11
N LEU A 224 3.07 21.00 -6.89
CA LEU A 224 2.95 19.60 -6.45
C LEU A 224 1.76 18.89 -7.07
N LYS A 225 0.64 19.60 -7.27
CA LYS A 225 -0.59 19.04 -7.86
C LYS A 225 -0.36 18.51 -9.27
N GLN A 226 0.55 19.09 -10.03
CA GLN A 226 0.89 18.59 -11.37
C GLN A 226 1.33 17.12 -11.35
N ALA A 227 2.12 16.72 -10.34
CA ALA A 227 2.50 15.31 -10.17
C ALA A 227 1.31 14.47 -9.68
N ALA A 228 0.60 14.95 -8.66
CA ALA A 228 -0.57 14.27 -8.12
C ALA A 228 -1.65 14.00 -9.18
N ASP A 229 -1.94 14.95 -10.06
CA ASP A 229 -2.90 14.82 -11.16
C ASP A 229 -2.48 13.72 -12.15
N ARG A 230 -1.19 13.66 -12.49
CA ARG A 230 -0.66 12.59 -13.36
C ARG A 230 -0.86 11.23 -12.71
N TYR A 231 -0.69 11.14 -11.39
CA TYR A 231 -0.82 9.88 -10.67
C TYR A 231 -2.28 9.46 -10.51
N ALA A 232 -3.19 10.38 -10.23
CA ALA A 232 -4.63 10.13 -10.22
C ALA A 232 -5.10 9.64 -11.60
N SER A 233 -4.67 10.32 -12.68
CA SER A 233 -4.98 9.94 -14.05
C SER A 233 -4.39 8.58 -14.44
N GLN A 234 -3.16 8.27 -13.98
CA GLN A 234 -2.55 6.97 -14.22
C GLN A 234 -3.32 5.84 -13.54
N LEU A 235 -3.72 6.03 -12.28
CA LEU A 235 -4.51 5.05 -11.55
C LEU A 235 -5.89 4.85 -12.21
N ASP A 236 -6.55 5.92 -12.62
CA ASP A 236 -7.82 5.86 -13.35
C ASP A 236 -7.71 5.05 -14.65
N ASN A 237 -6.70 5.34 -15.48
CA ASN A 237 -6.43 4.61 -16.72
C ASN A 237 -6.15 3.12 -16.45
N ALA A 238 -5.31 2.81 -15.46
CA ALA A 238 -4.97 1.43 -15.13
C ALA A 238 -6.22 0.64 -14.69
N LEU A 239 -7.09 1.24 -13.86
CA LEU A 239 -8.34 0.63 -13.43
C LEU A 239 -9.30 0.42 -14.61
N PHE A 240 -9.44 1.40 -15.50
CA PHE A 240 -10.27 1.30 -16.70
C PHE A 240 -9.81 0.16 -17.61
N GLU A 241 -8.52 0.03 -17.87
CA GLU A 241 -7.97 -1.02 -18.71
C GLU A 241 -8.08 -2.41 -18.08
N ILE A 242 -7.82 -2.51 -16.77
CA ILE A 242 -8.01 -3.76 -16.02
C ILE A 242 -9.49 -4.16 -16.03
N GLU A 243 -10.43 -3.23 -15.85
CA GLU A 243 -11.87 -3.50 -15.94
C GLU A 243 -12.25 -4.00 -17.34
N ALA A 244 -11.71 -3.38 -18.40
CA ALA A 244 -12.00 -3.76 -19.78
C ALA A 244 -11.66 -5.24 -20.06
N VAL A 245 -10.67 -5.81 -19.37
CA VAL A 245 -10.28 -7.22 -19.50
C VAL A 245 -10.95 -8.12 -18.46
N SER A 246 -10.90 -7.74 -17.18
CA SER A 246 -11.40 -8.55 -16.06
C SER A 246 -12.94 -8.57 -15.95
N LYS A 247 -13.61 -7.58 -16.57
CA LYS A 247 -15.05 -7.34 -16.49
C LYS A 247 -15.56 -7.10 -15.06
N LYS A 248 -14.69 -6.56 -14.20
CA LYS A 248 -15.00 -6.22 -12.82
C LYS A 248 -14.43 -4.83 -12.51
N PRO A 249 -15.29 -3.81 -12.33
CA PRO A 249 -14.82 -2.56 -11.75
C PRO A 249 -14.30 -2.83 -10.35
N GLN A 250 -13.20 -2.17 -10.00
CA GLN A 250 -12.73 -2.12 -8.62
C GLN A 250 -12.87 -0.73 -8.03
N VAL A 251 -13.16 -0.70 -6.73
CA VAL A 251 -13.07 0.52 -5.94
C VAL A 251 -11.74 0.52 -5.20
N VAL A 252 -11.17 1.71 -5.02
CA VAL A 252 -9.86 1.91 -4.42
C VAL A 252 -9.95 2.76 -3.18
N ILE A 253 -9.19 2.36 -2.16
CA ILE A 253 -8.88 3.18 -0.99
C ILE A 253 -7.37 3.40 -1.01
N LEU A 254 -6.91 4.65 -0.91
CA LEU A 254 -5.49 4.90 -0.71
C LEU A 254 -5.15 4.51 0.73
N LYS A 255 -4.45 3.40 0.94
CA LYS A 255 -4.26 2.77 2.25
C LYS A 255 -3.06 3.31 3.01
N GLU A 256 -2.07 3.79 2.28
CA GLU A 256 -0.96 4.53 2.85
C GLU A 256 -0.63 5.71 1.97
N ILE A 257 -0.65 6.89 2.59
CA ILE A 257 -0.04 8.08 2.06
C ILE A 257 0.19 9.08 3.18
N GLY A 258 1.37 9.67 3.18
CA GLY A 258 1.77 10.64 4.19
C GLY A 258 2.98 11.43 3.73
N PHE A 259 3.10 12.62 4.28
CA PHE A 259 4.26 13.48 4.07
C PHE A 259 4.79 13.90 5.42
N ARG A 260 6.10 13.79 5.63
CA ARG A 260 6.75 14.37 6.79
C ARG A 260 6.67 15.89 6.73
N SER A 261 6.51 16.52 7.88
CA SER A 261 6.57 17.99 8.05
C SER A 261 8.00 18.50 8.07
N VAL A 262 8.73 18.24 7.00
CA VAL A 262 10.07 18.75 6.75
C VAL A 262 10.12 19.47 5.40
N GLU A 263 11.08 20.35 5.23
CA GLU A 263 11.37 20.96 3.92
C GLU A 263 11.51 19.86 2.87
N ARG A 264 10.73 20.00 1.79
CA ARG A 264 10.70 19.06 0.67
C ARG A 264 10.34 17.62 1.05
N GLY A 265 9.60 17.41 2.14
CA GLY A 265 9.12 16.09 2.57
C GLY A 265 8.29 15.34 1.52
N TYR A 266 7.81 16.04 0.49
CA TYR A 266 7.10 15.49 -0.67
C TYR A 266 8.01 14.93 -1.78
N VAL A 267 9.33 15.08 -1.69
CA VAL A 267 10.29 14.52 -2.66
C VAL A 267 10.58 13.05 -2.38
N ASN A 268 10.62 12.63 -1.11
CA ASN A 268 10.81 11.23 -0.72
C ASN A 268 9.77 10.85 0.34
N PRO A 269 8.48 10.72 -0.03
CA PRO A 269 7.39 10.60 0.94
C PRO A 269 7.43 9.30 1.76
N PHE A 270 8.11 8.27 1.28
CA PHE A 270 8.31 7.01 2.01
C PHE A 270 9.38 7.09 3.13
N ARG A 271 10.16 8.17 3.21
CA ARG A 271 11.36 8.22 4.06
C ARG A 271 11.02 8.54 5.52
N TYR A 272 11.11 7.55 6.40
CA TYR A 272 10.99 7.71 7.85
C TYR A 272 12.04 8.65 8.46
N VAL A 273 11.79 9.08 9.69
CA VAL A 273 12.77 9.85 10.49
C VAL A 273 14.00 8.97 10.75
N GLY A 274 15.14 9.35 10.16
CA GLY A 274 16.43 8.70 10.38
C GLY A 274 17.32 9.52 11.31
N GLU A 275 18.64 9.32 11.20
CA GLU A 275 19.63 10.17 11.89
C GLU A 275 19.50 11.64 11.48
N ASP A 276 19.24 11.89 10.19
CA ASP A 276 18.83 13.19 9.69
C ASP A 276 17.32 13.41 9.89
N ARG A 277 17.00 14.30 10.83
CA ARG A 277 15.62 14.68 11.16
C ARG A 277 15.02 15.65 10.14
N GLY A 278 15.83 16.29 9.31
CA GLY A 278 15.41 17.37 8.42
C GLY A 278 15.01 18.65 9.16
N THR A 279 14.84 19.74 8.39
CA THR A 279 14.31 21.02 8.89
C THR A 279 12.79 20.98 8.86
N VAL A 280 12.12 21.29 9.98
CA VAL A 280 10.65 21.28 10.05
C VAL A 280 10.04 22.32 9.11
N SER A 281 9.12 21.91 8.26
CA SER A 281 8.25 22.79 7.45
C SER A 281 6.81 22.29 7.52
N LEU A 282 5.94 23.08 8.17
CA LEU A 282 4.50 22.79 8.21
C LEU A 282 3.82 23.14 6.88
N THR A 283 4.31 24.18 6.21
CA THR A 283 3.80 24.64 4.90
C THR A 283 3.99 23.56 3.83
N ASP A 284 5.14 22.88 3.80
CA ASP A 284 5.43 21.85 2.80
C ASP A 284 4.53 20.62 2.98
N GLN A 285 4.33 20.18 4.23
CA GLN A 285 3.37 19.11 4.51
C GLN A 285 1.96 19.52 4.11
N ALA A 286 1.50 20.69 4.56
CA ALA A 286 0.18 21.19 4.23
C ALA A 286 -0.03 21.28 2.71
N ALA A 287 0.95 21.79 1.96
CA ALA A 287 0.85 21.93 0.51
C ALA A 287 0.80 20.57 -0.21
N ALA A 288 1.56 19.58 0.27
CA ALA A 288 1.54 18.22 -0.27
C ALA A 288 0.19 17.53 -0.04
N TYR A 289 -0.38 17.68 1.17
CA TYR A 289 -1.72 17.18 1.47
C TYR A 289 -2.79 17.86 0.63
N GLU A 290 -2.76 19.19 0.50
CA GLU A 290 -3.72 19.94 -0.34
C GLU A 290 -3.64 19.49 -1.81
N ALA A 291 -2.43 19.40 -2.37
CA ALA A 291 -2.22 18.94 -3.74
C ALA A 291 -2.76 17.52 -3.96
N LEU A 292 -2.54 16.62 -3.00
CA LEU A 292 -3.05 15.26 -3.06
C LEU A 292 -4.58 15.23 -3.04
N PHE A 293 -5.22 15.91 -2.10
CA PHE A 293 -6.68 15.94 -2.01
C PHE A 293 -7.30 16.58 -3.25
N GLN A 294 -6.72 17.65 -3.79
CA GLN A 294 -7.23 18.25 -5.03
C GLN A 294 -7.14 17.32 -6.24
N ALA A 295 -6.19 16.38 -6.28
CA ALA A 295 -6.03 15.43 -7.38
C ALA A 295 -6.88 14.17 -7.24
N PHE A 296 -6.98 13.61 -6.03
CA PHE A 296 -7.68 12.34 -5.78
C PHE A 296 -9.10 12.52 -5.25
N TRP A 297 -9.35 13.54 -4.43
CA TRP A 297 -10.67 13.78 -3.84
C TRP A 297 -11.51 14.75 -4.68
N GLY A 298 -10.88 15.84 -5.13
CA GLY A 298 -11.52 16.93 -5.87
C GLY A 298 -12.32 16.49 -7.12
N PRO A 299 -11.77 15.60 -7.98
CA PRO A 299 -12.47 15.17 -9.18
C PRO A 299 -13.66 14.23 -8.94
N LYS A 300 -13.83 13.70 -7.71
CA LYS A 300 -14.88 12.74 -7.34
C LYS A 300 -14.89 11.48 -8.21
N TRP A 301 -13.72 10.86 -8.37
CA TRP A 301 -13.58 9.62 -9.14
C TRP A 301 -14.52 8.52 -8.65
N ASP A 302 -15.25 7.86 -9.55
CA ASP A 302 -16.25 6.83 -9.21
C ASP A 302 -15.64 5.61 -8.50
N TRP A 303 -14.37 5.32 -8.74
CA TRP A 303 -13.63 4.25 -8.09
C TRP A 303 -13.10 4.63 -6.70
N PHE A 304 -12.97 5.93 -6.39
CA PHE A 304 -12.29 6.38 -5.17
C PHE A 304 -13.20 6.29 -3.94
N ARG A 305 -12.68 5.72 -2.84
CA ARG A 305 -13.41 5.51 -1.58
C ARG A 305 -12.71 6.14 -0.37
N GLY A 306 -11.79 7.07 -0.63
CA GLY A 306 -11.11 7.83 0.41
C GLY A 306 -9.67 7.37 0.65
N ILE A 307 -9.13 7.85 1.76
CA ILE A 307 -7.71 7.73 2.12
C ILE A 307 -7.61 7.23 3.57
N VAL A 308 -6.57 6.46 3.86
CA VAL A 308 -6.08 6.15 5.20
C VAL A 308 -4.71 6.82 5.31
N LEU A 309 -4.64 7.87 6.12
CA LEU A 309 -3.45 8.71 6.22
C LEU A 309 -2.36 8.05 7.08
N TRP A 310 -1.15 8.02 6.56
CA TRP A 310 0.05 7.62 7.28
C TRP A 310 0.71 8.85 7.93
N ASP A 311 0.94 8.88 9.25
CA ASP A 311 0.32 8.04 10.28
C ASP A 311 0.00 8.90 11.50
N VAL A 312 -0.89 8.39 12.35
CA VAL A 312 -1.14 8.98 13.67
C VAL A 312 -0.57 8.04 14.72
N SER A 313 0.59 8.43 15.28
CA SER A 313 1.23 7.66 16.33
C SER A 313 0.46 7.75 17.65
N ILE A 314 0.43 6.65 18.40
CA ILE A 314 -0.04 6.65 19.80
C ILE A 314 1.00 7.24 20.77
N ASN A 315 2.22 7.53 20.31
CA ASN A 315 3.24 8.16 21.13
C ASN A 315 2.93 9.66 21.28
N PRO A 316 2.64 10.16 22.50
CA PRO A 316 2.32 11.57 22.70
C PRO A 316 3.54 12.50 22.50
N ALA A 317 4.73 12.00 22.16
CA ALA A 317 5.84 12.85 21.76
C ALA A 317 5.87 13.17 20.25
N LEU A 318 5.08 12.45 19.43
CA LEU A 318 5.10 12.54 17.97
C LEU A 318 3.87 13.31 17.46
N HIS A 319 3.71 14.56 17.93
CA HIS A 319 2.64 15.46 17.50
C HIS A 319 3.08 16.93 17.54
N GLY A 320 2.30 17.80 16.88
CA GLY A 320 2.44 19.25 17.02
C GLY A 320 3.45 19.90 16.07
N PRO A 321 3.65 21.22 16.20
CA PRO A 321 4.36 22.02 15.20
C PRO A 321 5.88 21.81 15.17
N LYS A 322 6.44 21.08 16.15
CA LYS A 322 7.87 20.74 16.22
C LYS A 322 8.15 19.30 15.80
N ASP A 323 7.12 18.50 15.62
CA ASP A 323 7.27 17.14 15.12
C ASP A 323 7.62 17.19 13.63
N ALA A 324 8.68 16.48 13.24
CA ALA A 324 9.16 16.32 11.86
C ALA A 324 8.66 15.00 11.23
N GLY A 325 7.83 14.25 11.95
CA GLY A 325 7.19 13.02 11.51
C GLY A 325 6.00 13.26 10.57
N PHE A 326 5.31 12.17 10.28
CA PHE A 326 4.19 12.13 9.35
C PHE A 326 2.89 12.70 9.93
N SER A 327 2.70 12.62 11.24
CA SER A 327 1.43 12.99 11.88
C SER A 327 1.02 14.40 11.52
N PHE A 328 -0.19 14.58 11.00
CA PHE A 328 -0.74 15.90 10.75
C PHE A 328 -1.30 16.54 12.03
N LEU A 329 -1.45 15.79 13.12
CA LEU A 329 -2.10 16.28 14.35
C LEU A 329 -1.27 17.37 15.05
N GLY A 330 -1.96 18.41 15.52
CA GLY A 330 -1.37 19.60 16.11
C GLY A 330 -0.61 20.49 15.12
N LYS A 331 -0.80 20.29 13.81
CA LYS A 331 -0.25 21.13 12.74
C LYS A 331 -1.42 21.87 12.07
N PRO A 332 -1.76 23.10 12.52
CA PRO A 332 -3.07 23.70 12.26
C PRO A 332 -3.46 23.77 10.78
N GLN A 333 -2.53 24.12 9.91
CA GLN A 333 -2.80 24.22 8.47
C GLN A 333 -3.11 22.86 7.84
N THR A 334 -2.33 21.81 8.17
CA THR A 334 -2.57 20.45 7.68
C THR A 334 -3.86 19.88 8.26
N GLU A 335 -4.15 20.10 9.56
CA GLU A 335 -5.40 19.67 10.19
C GLU A 335 -6.63 20.33 9.56
N GLU A 336 -6.57 21.63 9.25
CA GLU A 336 -7.65 22.34 8.57
C GLU A 336 -7.93 21.73 7.20
N ILE A 337 -6.88 21.45 6.42
CA ILE A 337 -6.98 20.81 5.10
C ILE A 337 -7.61 19.42 5.22
N VAL A 338 -7.08 18.57 6.09
CA VAL A 338 -7.61 17.21 6.30
C VAL A 338 -9.07 17.26 6.77
N SER A 339 -9.39 18.12 7.74
CA SER A 339 -10.75 18.26 8.28
C SER A 339 -11.74 18.75 7.22
N ARG A 340 -11.31 19.64 6.32
CA ARG A 340 -12.15 20.13 5.23
C ARG A 340 -12.56 18.99 4.30
N TYR A 341 -11.62 18.21 3.78
CA TYR A 341 -11.94 17.14 2.83
C TYR A 341 -12.72 15.98 3.47
N TYR A 342 -12.46 15.64 4.74
CA TYR A 342 -13.22 14.59 5.44
C TYR A 342 -14.58 15.08 5.98
N GLY A 343 -14.79 16.41 6.07
CA GLY A 343 -16.06 17.01 6.46
C GLY A 343 -16.97 17.37 5.28
N GLU A 344 -16.44 17.38 4.05
CA GLU A 344 -17.20 17.53 2.81
C GLU A 344 -18.04 16.26 2.58
N ASN A 345 -19.35 16.32 2.87
CA ASN A 345 -20.32 15.26 2.57
C ASN A 345 -20.71 15.23 1.09
#